data_AF-A0A356UDZ2-F1
#
_entry.id   AF-A0A356UDZ2-F1
#
_cell.length_a   1.000
_cell.length_b   1.000
_cell.length_c   1.000
_cell.angle_alpha   90.00
_cell.angle_beta   90.00
_cell.angle_gamma   90.00
#
_symmetry.space_group_name_H-M   'P 1'
#
loop_
_entity.id
_entity.type
_entity.pdbx_description
1 polymer ?
#
loop_
_entity_poly.entity_id
_entity_poly.type
_entity_poly.pdbx_seq_one_letter_code
_entity_poly.pdbx_strand_id
1 'polypeptide(L)'
;AAQAVIKAYQGGGYSEGNLQAYRSYLEESFVLRDMKLYRNFPKFLETTPRVFSDYPKLLEGIMADMFVMDGEPTPALMKIMMKHLNKVGVLKIARDAWKGVRAL
;
A
#
# COMPACT_ATOMS: atom_id res chain seq x y z
N ALA A 1 -10.02 9.43 22.22
CA ALA A 1 -10.90 10.61 22.36
C ALA A 1 -11.41 10.77 23.79
N ALA A 2 -12.15 9.79 24.35
CA ALA A 2 -12.68 9.85 25.71
C ALA A 2 -11.63 10.15 26.80
N GLN A 3 -10.43 9.56 26.71
CA GLN A 3 -9.31 9.84 27.62
C GLN A 3 -8.86 11.30 27.61
N ALA A 4 -8.88 11.97 26.44
CA ALA A 4 -8.53 13.38 26.32
C ALA A 4 -9.58 14.29 26.95
N VAL A 5 -10.87 13.93 26.83
CA VAL A 5 -11.99 14.64 27.46
C VAL A 5 -11.91 14.56 28.98
N ILE A 6 -11.60 13.37 29.53
CA ILE A 6 -11.39 13.17 30.98
C ILE A 6 -10.22 14.03 31.48
N LYS A 7 -9.12 14.07 30.73
CA LYS A 7 -7.95 14.87 31.07
C LYS A 7 -8.21 16.38 30.99
N ALA A 8 -8.98 16.84 30.00
CA ALA A 8 -9.38 18.24 29.87
C ALA A 8 -10.31 18.68 31.02
N TYR A 9 -11.25 17.81 31.43
CA TYR A 9 -12.11 18.06 32.59
C TYR A 9 -11.30 18.19 33.89
N GLN A 10 -10.30 17.33 34.10
CA GLN A 10 -9.39 17.40 35.25
C GLN A 10 -8.46 18.63 35.22
N GLY A 11 -8.11 19.12 34.02
CA GLY A 11 -7.23 20.27 33.80
C GLY A 11 -7.93 21.64 33.84
N GLY A 12 -9.17 21.72 34.32
CA GLY A 12 -9.88 22.99 34.50
C GLY A 12 -10.71 23.46 33.29
N GLY A 13 -11.07 22.57 32.35
CA GLY A 13 -12.09 22.84 31.33
C GLY A 13 -11.68 22.51 29.90
N TYR A 14 -12.56 22.78 28.94
CA TYR A 14 -12.43 22.37 27.54
C TYR A 14 -11.82 23.48 26.65
N SER A 15 -10.67 24.03 27.06
CA SER A 15 -9.91 24.97 26.23
C SER A 15 -9.11 24.23 25.14
N GLU A 16 -8.73 24.94 24.08
CA GLU A 16 -7.90 24.39 22.98
C GLU A 16 -6.59 23.76 23.51
N GLY A 17 -5.94 24.41 24.48
CA GLY A 17 -4.74 23.89 25.15
C GLY A 17 -5.00 22.59 25.91
N ASN A 18 -6.16 22.47 26.58
CA ASN A 18 -6.51 21.26 27.34
C ASN A 18 -6.91 20.08 26.43
N LEU A 19 -7.45 20.36 25.24
CA LEU A 19 -7.77 19.36 24.22
C LEU A 19 -6.55 18.94 23.38
N GLN A 20 -5.43 19.65 23.46
CA GLN A 20 -4.20 19.32 22.76
C GLN A 20 -3.67 17.93 23.12
N ALA A 21 -3.99 17.44 24.33
CA ALA A 21 -3.69 16.07 24.76
C ALA A 21 -4.30 15.00 23.83
N TYR A 22 -5.43 15.28 23.17
CA TYR A 22 -6.02 14.37 22.19
C TYR A 22 -5.09 14.14 20.99
N ARG A 23 -4.46 15.21 20.51
CA ARG A 23 -3.50 15.14 19.40
C ARG A 23 -2.27 14.35 19.81
N SER A 24 -1.73 14.58 21.01
CA SER A 24 -0.60 13.79 21.54
C SER A 24 -0.94 12.31 21.63
N TYR A 25 -2.11 11.96 22.17
CA TYR A 25 -2.57 10.56 22.23
C TYR A 25 -2.79 9.93 20.85
N LEU A 26 -3.24 10.71 19.87
CA LEU A 26 -3.35 10.26 18.48
C LEU A 26 -1.99 10.04 17.83
N GLU A 27 -0.99 10.89 18.12
CA GLU A 27 0.38 10.77 17.60
C GLU A 27 1.13 9.58 18.22
N GLU A 28 0.82 9.26 19.47
CA GLU A 28 1.32 8.08 20.18
C GLU A 28 0.62 6.78 19.74
N SER A 29 -0.61 6.87 19.24
CA SER A 29 -1.38 5.75 18.70
C SER A 29 -0.90 5.32 17.31
N PHE A 30 -1.24 4.08 16.93
CA PHE A 30 -1.01 3.55 15.57
C PHE A 30 -1.74 4.38 14.50
N VAL A 31 -2.87 5.01 14.83
CA VAL A 31 -3.72 5.71 13.86
C VAL A 31 -2.97 6.80 13.10
N LEU A 32 -2.34 7.78 13.77
CA LEU A 32 -1.62 8.83 13.04
C LEU A 32 -0.28 8.34 12.48
N ARG A 33 0.32 7.30 13.06
CA ARG A 33 1.55 6.70 12.53
C ARG A 33 1.27 6.06 11.17
N ASP A 34 0.21 5.28 11.07
CA ASP A 34 -0.20 4.61 9.83
C ASP A 34 -0.65 5.63 8.79
N MET A 35 -1.43 6.65 9.18
CA MET A 35 -1.83 7.72 8.25
C MET A 35 -0.62 8.52 7.72
N LYS A 36 0.43 8.70 8.52
CA LYS A 36 1.68 9.35 8.07
C LYS A 36 2.46 8.45 7.13
N LEU A 37 2.55 7.16 7.44
CA LEU A 37 3.23 6.14 6.63
C LEU A 37 2.62 6.08 5.21
N TYR A 38 1.30 5.90 5.13
CA TYR A 38 0.60 5.75 3.85
C TYR A 38 0.18 7.08 3.20
N ARG A 39 0.65 8.23 3.70
CA ARG A 39 0.20 9.55 3.22
C ARG A 39 0.38 9.75 1.71
N ASN A 40 1.43 9.16 1.14
CA ASN A 40 1.76 9.29 -0.29
C ASN A 40 1.16 8.18 -1.16
N PHE A 41 0.58 7.15 -0.53
CA PHE A 41 0.06 5.98 -1.22
C PHE A 41 -1.13 6.27 -2.16
N PRO A 42 -2.13 7.10 -1.79
CA PRO A 42 -3.20 7.47 -2.71
C PRO A 42 -2.67 8.14 -4.00
N LYS A 43 -1.71 9.05 -3.85
CA LYS A 43 -1.06 9.72 -5.00
C LYS A 43 -0.29 8.72 -5.87
N PHE A 44 0.34 7.71 -5.28
CA PHE A 44 0.97 6.64 -6.04
C PHE A 44 -0.04 5.87 -6.89
N LEU A 45 -1.19 5.50 -6.31
CA LEU A 45 -2.27 4.80 -7.01
C LEU A 45 -2.82 5.62 -8.19
N GLU A 46 -3.05 6.92 -8.00
CA GLU A 46 -3.48 7.82 -9.07
C GLU A 46 -2.46 7.89 -10.22
N THR A 47 -1.17 8.01 -9.90
CA THR A 47 -0.12 8.09 -10.92
C THR A 47 0.21 6.76 -11.57
N THR A 48 -0.33 5.65 -11.05
CA THR A 48 -0.03 4.29 -11.53
C THR A 48 -1.31 3.47 -11.74
N PRO A 49 -2.15 3.82 -12.75
CA PRO A 49 -3.41 3.12 -13.04
C PRO A 49 -3.23 1.61 -13.30
N ARG A 50 -2.03 1.21 -13.75
CA ARG A 50 -1.63 -0.17 -14.05
C ARG A 50 -1.73 -1.13 -12.86
N VAL A 51 -1.67 -0.61 -11.63
CA VAL A 51 -1.86 -1.40 -10.40
C VAL A 51 -3.25 -2.07 -10.41
N PHE A 52 -4.25 -1.41 -11.00
CA PHE A 52 -5.62 -1.92 -11.04
C PHE A 52 -5.96 -2.69 -12.32
N SER A 53 -5.22 -2.47 -13.42
CA SER A 53 -5.52 -3.09 -14.72
C SER A 53 -4.54 -4.19 -15.11
N ASP A 54 -3.24 -3.87 -15.15
CA ASP A 54 -2.24 -4.67 -15.84
C ASP A 54 -1.62 -5.69 -14.89
N TYR A 55 -1.42 -5.32 -13.62
CA TYR A 55 -0.81 -6.20 -12.63
C TYR A 55 -1.70 -7.37 -12.22
N PRO A 56 -3.03 -7.22 -12.05
CA PRO A 56 -3.92 -8.36 -11.83
C PRO A 56 -3.88 -9.35 -13.01
N LYS A 57 -3.93 -8.85 -14.25
CA LYS A 57 -3.84 -9.68 -15.47
C LYS A 57 -2.47 -10.35 -15.62
N LEU A 58 -1.40 -9.66 -15.23
CA LEU A 58 -0.05 -10.21 -15.20
C LEU A 58 0.03 -11.40 -14.22
N LEU A 59 -0.49 -11.22 -13.01
CA LEU A 59 -0.54 -12.27 -11.99
C LEU A 59 -1.42 -13.43 -12.41
N GLU A 60 -2.60 -13.15 -12.97
CA GLU A 60 -3.49 -14.17 -13.54
C GLU A 60 -2.76 -15.01 -14.59
N GLY A 61 -2.08 -14.39 -15.55
CA GLY A 61 -1.33 -15.11 -16.58
C GLY A 61 -0.18 -15.95 -16.02
N ILE A 62 0.54 -15.45 -15.02
CA ILE A 62 1.59 -16.23 -14.34
C ILE A 62 0.98 -17.43 -13.61
N MET A 63 -0.10 -17.22 -12.87
CA MET A 63 -0.77 -18.28 -12.11
C MET A 63 -1.39 -19.33 -13.04
N ALA A 64 -1.99 -18.91 -14.15
CA ALA A 64 -2.52 -19.81 -15.17
C ALA A 64 -1.41 -20.69 -15.76
N ASP A 65 -0.31 -20.10 -16.23
CA ASP A 65 0.83 -20.84 -16.79
C ASP A 65 1.54 -21.73 -15.74
N MET A 66 1.39 -21.45 -14.44
CA MET A 66 1.98 -22.27 -13.35
C MET A 66 1.10 -23.44 -12.92
N PHE A 67 -0.22 -23.26 -12.88
CA PHE A 67 -1.14 -24.18 -12.21
C PHE A 67 -2.14 -24.86 -13.16
N VAL A 68 -2.34 -24.35 -14.37
CA VAL A 68 -3.19 -25.01 -15.37
C VAL A 68 -2.32 -26.02 -16.13
N MET A 69 -2.52 -27.31 -15.81
CA MET A 69 -1.85 -28.42 -16.48
C MET A 69 -2.53 -28.71 -17.83
N ASP A 70 -1.89 -28.31 -18.92
CA ASP A 70 -2.30 -28.53 -20.31
C ASP A 70 -1.68 -29.79 -20.94
N GLY A 71 -0.93 -30.58 -20.15
CA GLY A 71 -0.30 -31.84 -20.55
C GLY A 71 1.08 -31.69 -21.19
N GLU A 72 1.56 -30.45 -21.35
CA GLU A 72 2.89 -30.13 -21.85
C GLU A 72 3.93 -30.07 -20.70
N PRO A 73 5.24 -30.25 -20.99
CA PRO A 73 6.29 -30.10 -20.00
C PRO A 73 6.29 -28.67 -19.42
N THR A 74 6.15 -28.57 -18.09
CA THR A 74 6.10 -27.26 -17.43
C THR A 74 7.39 -26.47 -17.69
N PRO A 75 7.33 -25.29 -18.34
CA PRO A 75 8.51 -24.49 -18.56
C PRO A 75 9.04 -23.94 -17.23
N ALA A 76 10.35 -23.68 -17.18
CA ALA A 76 10.97 -23.12 -15.97
C ALA A 76 10.28 -21.82 -15.53
N LEU A 77 10.07 -21.67 -14.21
CA LEU A 77 9.36 -20.53 -13.61
C LEU A 77 9.87 -19.17 -14.10
N MET A 78 11.20 -19.00 -14.20
CA MET A 78 11.80 -17.77 -14.72
C MET A 78 11.39 -17.43 -16.15
N LYS A 79 11.17 -18.44 -16.99
CA LYS A 79 10.72 -18.26 -18.38
C LYS A 79 9.27 -17.78 -18.42
N ILE A 80 8.40 -18.35 -17.58
CA ILE A 80 7.00 -17.92 -17.42
C ILE A 80 6.93 -16.48 -16.92
N MET A 81 7.71 -16.15 -15.87
CA MET A 81 7.77 -14.79 -15.32
C MET A 81 8.26 -13.79 -16.37
N MET A 82 9.37 -14.07 -17.06
CA MET A 82 9.91 -13.16 -18.08
C MET A 82 8.96 -12.96 -19.26
N LYS A 83 8.26 -14.00 -19.71
CA LYS A 83 7.22 -13.91 -20.76
C LYS A 83 6.13 -12.90 -20.39
N HIS A 84 5.69 -12.91 -19.14
CA HIS A 84 4.65 -12.01 -18.64
C HIS A 84 5.17 -10.60 -18.37
N LEU A 85 6.32 -10.48 -17.70
CA LEU A 85 6.95 -9.19 -17.38
C LEU A 85 7.30 -8.39 -18.63
N ASN A 86 7.73 -9.05 -19.71
CA ASN A 86 8.01 -8.40 -20.99
C ASN A 86 6.77 -7.83 -21.68
N LYS A 87 5.57 -8.41 -21.47
CA LYS A 87 4.31 -7.90 -22.05
C LYS A 87 3.91 -6.53 -21.48
N VAL A 88 4.13 -6.32 -20.18
CA VAL A 88 3.83 -5.06 -19.49
C VAL A 88 5.03 -4.09 -19.57
N GLY A 89 6.25 -4.64 -19.64
CA GLY A 89 7.52 -3.92 -19.79
C GLY A 89 8.28 -3.82 -18.47
N VAL A 90 9.41 -4.53 -18.38
CA VAL A 90 10.23 -4.67 -17.15
C VAL A 90 10.63 -3.31 -16.55
N LEU A 91 11.03 -2.34 -17.38
CA LEU A 91 11.39 -0.99 -16.92
C LEU A 91 10.21 -0.24 -16.29
N LYS A 92 8.99 -0.44 -16.79
CA LYS A 92 7.79 0.20 -16.24
C LYS A 92 7.45 -0.41 -14.88
N ILE A 93 7.51 -1.73 -14.77
CA ILE A 93 7.29 -2.46 -13.50
C ILE A 93 8.33 -2.06 -12.46
N ALA A 94 9.61 -2.00 -12.82
CA ALA A 94 10.67 -1.59 -11.91
C ALA A 94 10.48 -0.14 -11.42
N ARG A 95 10.06 0.77 -12.30
CA ARG A 95 9.78 2.17 -11.95
C ARG A 95 8.58 2.30 -11.02
N ASP A 96 7.51 1.56 -11.32
CA ASP A 96 6.28 1.55 -10.53
C ASP A 96 6.54 0.92 -9.14
N ALA A 97 7.34 -0.15 -9.06
CA ALA A 97 7.80 -0.74 -7.79
C ALA A 97 8.62 0.26 -6.97
N TRP A 98 9.57 0.97 -7.58
CA TRP A 98 10.36 2.00 -6.88
C TRP A 98 9.50 3.16 -6.37
N LYS A 99 8.52 3.61 -7.17
CA LYS A 99 7.56 4.63 -6.75
C LYS A 99 6.67 4.14 -5.60
N GLY A 100 6.24 2.88 -5.65
CA GLY A 100 5.44 2.25 -4.60
C GLY A 100 6.21 2.16 -3.27
N VAL A 101 7.44 1.65 -3.30
CA VAL A 101 8.32 1.58 -2.11
C VAL A 101 8.58 2.97 -1.51
N ARG A 102 8.70 4.00 -2.34
CA ARG A 102 8.90 5.38 -1.87
C ARG A 102 7.62 6.05 -1.33
N ALA A 103 6.46 5.51 -1.70
CA ALA A 103 5.16 6.01 -1.25
C ALA A 103 4.69 5.37 0.06
N LEU A 104 5.33 4.26 0.44
CA LEU A 104 5.27 3.59 1.73
C LEU A 104 6.33 4.15 2.68
#